data_AF-A0A954HTE4-F1
#
_entry.id   AF-A0A954HTE4-F1
#
_cell.length_a   1.000
_cell.length_b   1.000
_cell.length_c   1.000
_cell.angle_alpha   90.00
_cell.angle_beta   90.00
_cell.angle_gamma   90.00
#
_symmetry.space_group_name_H-M   'P 1'
#
loop_
_entity.id
_entity.type
_entity.pdbx_description
1 polymer ?
#
loop_
_entity_poly.entity_id
_entity_poly.type
_entity_poly.pdbx_seq_one_letter_code
_entity_poly.pdbx_strand_id
1 'polypeptide(L)'
;MVFSAFAHLQNPMRFYIDVARYELLPVAAIGPFARTVPWLLLFSGVLIFTRDGCRLGAAFGTGLFLSFLTAQVWVVFIGKEMSCGCFGGVTDETAGWTTAGRAAVFFALCVFLVKHYPPLTTMHAGKKD
;
A
#
# COMPACT_ATOMS: atom_id res chain seq x y z
N MET A 1 6.82 3.00 -1.10
CA MET A 1 5.77 2.90 -2.13
C MET A 1 6.35 2.57 -3.50
N VAL A 2 7.13 3.45 -4.13
CA VAL A 2 7.66 3.24 -5.49
C VAL A 2 8.51 1.97 -5.62
N PHE A 3 9.47 1.75 -4.70
CA PHE A 3 10.29 0.54 -4.70
C PHE A 3 9.47 -0.74 -4.53
N SER A 4 8.51 -0.74 -3.60
CA SER A 4 7.60 -1.88 -3.38
C SER A 4 6.73 -2.15 -4.62
N ALA A 5 6.19 -1.09 -5.27
CA ALA A 5 5.45 -1.24 -6.52
C ALA A 5 6.29 -1.92 -7.61
N PHE A 6 7.55 -1.50 -7.78
CA PHE A 6 8.47 -2.10 -8.74
C PHE A 6 8.73 -3.58 -8.45
N ALA A 7 8.98 -3.95 -7.19
CA ALA A 7 9.19 -5.34 -6.82
C ALA A 7 7.96 -6.22 -7.11
N HIS A 8 6.76 -5.70 -6.88
CA HIS A 8 5.51 -6.40 -7.21
C HIS A 8 5.24 -6.48 -8.72
N LEU A 9 5.66 -5.48 -9.50
CA LEU A 9 5.56 -5.48 -10.96
C LEU A 9 6.55 -6.45 -11.61
N GLN A 10 7.71 -6.69 -11.00
CA GLN A 10 8.68 -7.67 -11.50
C GLN A 10 8.16 -9.11 -11.41
N ASN A 11 7.38 -9.43 -10.36
CA ASN A 11 6.87 -10.78 -10.14
C ASN A 11 5.36 -10.79 -9.77
N PRO A 12 4.47 -10.46 -10.72
CA PRO A 12 3.03 -10.35 -10.44
C PRO A 12 2.39 -11.68 -10.04
N MET A 13 2.94 -12.81 -10.51
CA MET A 13 2.45 -14.14 -10.15
C MET A 13 2.75 -14.49 -8.69
N ARG A 14 3.90 -14.03 -8.16
CA ARG A 14 4.26 -14.20 -6.74
C ARG A 14 3.28 -13.44 -5.85
N PHE A 15 2.99 -12.20 -6.21
CA PHE A 15 2.02 -11.38 -5.49
C PHE A 15 0.60 -11.98 -5.50
N TYR A 16 0.17 -12.54 -6.63
CA TYR A 16 -1.10 -13.26 -6.69
C TYR A 16 -1.15 -14.42 -5.69
N ILE A 17 -0.07 -15.22 -5.63
CA ILE A 17 0.04 -16.35 -4.70
C ILE A 17 0.03 -15.85 -3.25
N ASP A 18 0.77 -14.78 -2.95
CA ASP A 18 0.81 -14.20 -1.62
C ASP A 18 -0.59 -13.73 -1.19
N VAL A 19 -1.28 -12.94 -2.02
CA VAL A 19 -2.66 -12.48 -1.78
C VAL A 19 -3.63 -13.65 -1.63
N ALA A 20 -3.46 -14.72 -2.42
CA ALA A 20 -4.28 -15.92 -2.30
C ALA A 20 -4.05 -16.67 -0.99
N ARG A 21 -2.81 -16.70 -0.48
CA ARG A 21 -2.46 -17.35 0.79
C ARG A 21 -3.07 -16.65 2.00
N TYR A 22 -3.30 -15.34 1.91
CA TYR A 22 -3.97 -14.59 2.96
C TYR A 22 -5.42 -15.07 3.19
N GLU A 23 -6.06 -15.70 2.19
CA GLU A 23 -7.46 -16.18 2.28
C GLU A 23 -8.48 -15.08 2.69
N LEU A 24 -8.08 -13.81 2.63
CA LEU A 24 -8.89 -12.65 2.99
C LEU A 24 -9.89 -12.26 1.90
N LEU A 25 -9.57 -12.53 0.63
CA LEU A 25 -10.38 -12.14 -0.53
C LEU A 25 -10.93 -13.37 -1.27
N PRO A 26 -12.15 -13.29 -1.83
CA PRO A 26 -12.70 -14.35 -2.68
C PRO A 26 -11.85 -14.51 -3.94
N VAL A 27 -11.77 -15.73 -4.47
CA VAL A 27 -10.86 -16.11 -5.58
C VAL A 27 -11.01 -15.21 -6.81
N ALA A 28 -12.24 -14.77 -7.10
CA ALA A 28 -12.54 -13.86 -8.21
C ALA A 28 -11.97 -12.44 -8.03
N ALA A 29 -11.78 -11.97 -6.80
CA ALA A 29 -11.25 -10.65 -6.48
C ALA A 29 -9.71 -10.61 -6.40
N ILE A 30 -9.04 -11.76 -6.21
CA ILE A 30 -7.58 -11.84 -6.09
C ILE A 30 -6.89 -11.34 -7.37
N GLY A 31 -7.36 -11.79 -8.54
CA GLY A 31 -6.79 -11.39 -9.84
C GLY A 31 -6.79 -9.87 -10.09
N PRO A 32 -7.95 -9.19 -10.05
CA PRO A 32 -8.00 -7.75 -10.24
C PRO A 32 -7.27 -6.98 -9.12
N PHE A 33 -7.31 -7.46 -7.88
CA PHE A 33 -6.57 -6.84 -6.77
C PHE A 33 -5.05 -6.91 -6.99
N ALA A 34 -4.53 -8.10 -7.30
CA ALA A 34 -3.11 -8.32 -7.56
C ALA A 34 -2.57 -7.47 -8.73
N ARG A 35 -3.42 -7.17 -9.72
CA ARG A 35 -3.06 -6.31 -10.85
C ARG A 35 -3.14 -4.83 -10.51
N THR A 36 -4.19 -4.37 -9.84
CA THR A 36 -4.45 -2.94 -9.62
C THR A 36 -3.59 -2.33 -8.52
N VAL A 37 -3.30 -3.09 -7.46
CA VAL A 37 -2.56 -2.61 -6.28
C VAL A 37 -1.16 -2.09 -6.65
N PRO A 38 -0.31 -2.79 -7.41
CA PRO A 38 1.01 -2.28 -7.77
C PRO A 38 0.97 -0.95 -8.55
N TRP A 39 0.00 -0.81 -9.46
CA TRP A 39 -0.23 0.45 -10.18
C TRP A 39 -0.63 1.57 -9.21
N LEU A 40 -1.56 1.30 -8.30
CA LEU A 40 -1.98 2.28 -7.29
C LEU A 40 -0.82 2.69 -6.38
N LEU A 41 0.05 1.76 -5.95
CA LEU A 41 1.25 2.11 -5.19
C LEU A 41 2.20 2.99 -6.00
N LEU A 42 2.37 2.72 -7.30
CA LEU A 42 3.23 3.50 -8.17
C LEU A 42 2.69 4.93 -8.36
N PHE A 43 1.41 5.07 -8.73
CA PHE A 43 0.74 6.35 -8.87
C PHE A 43 0.79 7.15 -7.56
N SER A 44 0.43 6.52 -6.43
CA SER A 44 0.45 7.17 -5.11
C SER A 44 1.86 7.63 -4.73
N GLY A 45 2.87 6.80 -5.01
CA GLY A 45 4.28 7.13 -4.77
C GLY A 45 4.74 8.33 -5.59
N VAL A 46 4.41 8.38 -6.88
CA VAL A 46 4.76 9.51 -7.77
C VAL A 46 4.00 10.78 -7.38
N LEU A 47 2.72 10.67 -7.01
CA LEU A 47 1.90 11.79 -6.55
C LEU A 47 2.48 12.46 -5.29
N ILE A 48 3.08 11.70 -4.37
CA ILE A 48 3.74 12.24 -3.16
C ILE A 48 5.00 13.04 -3.50
N PHE A 49 5.70 12.73 -4.60
CA PHE A 49 6.83 13.55 -5.06
C PHE A 49 6.40 14.93 -5.59
N THR A 50 5.11 15.10 -5.92
CA THR A 50 4.58 16.37 -6.45
C THR A 50 3.90 17.15 -5.32
N ARG A 51 4.25 18.43 -5.15
CA ARG A 51 3.70 19.28 -4.08
C ARG A 51 2.16 19.34 -4.11
N ASP A 52 1.58 19.41 -5.30
CA ASP A 52 0.13 19.51 -5.49
C ASP A 52 -0.54 18.14 -5.34
N GLY A 53 0.12 17.06 -5.76
CA GLY A 53 -0.41 15.69 -5.71
C GLY A 53 -0.32 15.01 -4.34
N CYS A 54 0.43 15.60 -3.39
CA CYS A 54 0.85 14.93 -2.17
C CYS A 54 -0.31 14.42 -1.30
N ARG A 55 -1.36 15.23 -1.12
CA ARG A 55 -2.54 14.82 -0.35
C ARG A 55 -3.30 13.67 -1.01
N LEU A 56 -3.45 13.69 -2.34
CA LEU A 56 -4.16 12.65 -3.07
C LEU A 56 -3.36 11.33 -3.03
N GLY A 57 -2.06 11.39 -3.28
CA GLY A 57 -1.17 10.23 -3.16
C GLY A 57 -1.12 9.66 -1.75
N ALA A 58 -1.09 10.51 -0.72
CA ALA A 58 -1.14 10.09 0.66
C ALA A 58 -2.48 9.47 1.06
N ALA A 59 -3.61 9.95 0.49
CA ALA A 59 -4.95 9.38 0.74
C ALA A 59 -5.13 7.99 0.12
N PHE A 60 -4.63 7.77 -1.10
CA PHE A 60 -4.56 6.42 -1.65
C PHE A 60 -3.59 5.54 -0.85
N GLY A 61 -2.48 6.13 -0.41
CA GLY A 61 -1.49 5.47 0.44
C GLY A 61 -2.03 4.97 1.76
N THR A 62 -2.83 5.77 2.46
CA THR A 62 -3.48 5.33 3.71
C THR A 62 -4.38 4.13 3.48
N GLY A 63 -5.22 4.13 2.45
CA GLY A 63 -6.08 2.99 2.14
C GLY A 63 -5.28 1.72 1.83
N LEU A 64 -4.22 1.84 1.03
CA LEU A 64 -3.34 0.73 0.67
C LEU A 64 -2.60 0.18 1.90
N PHE A 65 -1.95 1.04 2.68
CA PHE A 65 -1.24 0.60 3.88
C PHE A 65 -2.18 0.06 4.96
N LEU A 66 -3.40 0.57 5.06
CA LEU A 66 -4.41 0.02 5.97
C LEU A 66 -4.77 -1.41 5.58
N SER A 67 -5.03 -1.67 4.29
CA SER A 67 -5.35 -3.02 3.81
C SER A 67 -4.23 -4.03 4.09
N PHE A 68 -2.97 -3.60 3.88
CA PHE A 68 -1.78 -4.39 4.23
C PHE A 68 -1.64 -4.60 5.73
N LEU A 69 -1.87 -3.56 6.54
CA LEU A 69 -1.80 -3.65 7.99
C LEU A 69 -2.86 -4.63 8.52
N THR A 70 -4.09 -4.57 8.02
CA THR A 70 -5.15 -5.51 8.38
C THR A 70 -4.77 -6.95 8.02
N ALA A 71 -4.23 -7.18 6.83
CA ALA A 71 -3.78 -8.50 6.39
C ALA A 71 -2.64 -9.04 7.28
N GLN A 72 -1.64 -8.21 7.59
CA GLN A 72 -0.52 -8.59 8.46
C GLN A 72 -0.98 -8.91 9.88
N VAL A 73 -1.81 -8.05 10.46
CA VAL A 73 -2.37 -8.25 11.80
C VAL A 73 -3.18 -9.54 11.85
N TRP A 74 -3.99 -9.81 10.83
CA TRP A 74 -4.77 -11.05 10.73
C TRP A 74 -3.89 -12.31 10.70
N VAL A 75 -2.82 -12.31 9.90
CA VAL A 75 -1.86 -13.43 9.83
C VAL A 75 -1.17 -13.67 11.17
N VAL A 76 -0.74 -12.59 11.84
CA VAL A 76 -0.13 -12.66 13.17
C VAL A 76 -1.12 -13.22 14.20
N PHE A 77 -2.39 -12.82 14.15
CA PHE A 77 -3.43 -13.35 15.04
C PHE A 77 -3.72 -14.83 14.83
N ILE A 78 -3.71 -15.30 13.57
CA ILE A 78 -3.92 -16.72 13.24
C ILE A 78 -2.66 -17.55 13.51
N GLY A 79 -1.49 -16.92 13.66
CA GLY A 79 -0.22 -17.60 13.90
C GLY A 79 0.29 -18.38 12.69
N LYS A 80 -0.12 -18.02 11.47
CA LYS A 80 0.44 -18.62 10.24
C LYS A 80 1.77 -17.93 9.91
N GLU A 81 2.86 -18.69 9.83
CA GLU A 81 4.14 -18.17 9.32
C GLU A 81 4.07 -18.00 7.80
N MET A 82 3.90 -16.76 7.35
CA MET A 82 3.88 -16.40 5.92
C MET A 82 4.93 -15.34 5.65
N SER A 83 5.43 -15.26 4.41
CA SER A 83 6.28 -14.14 4.00
C SER A 83 5.48 -12.83 4.01
N CYS A 84 6.05 -11.74 4.54
CA CYS A 84 5.45 -10.38 4.56
C CYS A 84 4.96 -9.95 3.17
N GLY A 85 5.58 -10.44 2.09
CA GLY A 85 5.30 -10.01 0.72
C GLY A 85 5.63 -8.54 0.44
N CYS A 86 5.99 -7.75 1.46
CA CYS A 86 6.11 -6.29 1.45
C CYS A 86 7.05 -5.71 0.38
N PHE A 87 8.04 -6.49 -0.07
CA PHE A 87 8.95 -6.14 -1.15
C PHE A 87 8.91 -7.15 -2.31
N GLY A 88 7.73 -7.70 -2.66
CA GLY A 88 7.59 -8.64 -3.78
C GLY A 88 8.43 -9.91 -3.61
N GLY A 89 8.68 -10.33 -2.37
CA GLY A 89 9.54 -11.47 -2.05
C GLY A 89 11.05 -11.22 -2.21
N VAL A 90 11.50 -9.97 -2.40
CA VAL A 90 12.95 -9.62 -2.43
C VAL A 90 13.63 -9.91 -1.09
N THR A 91 12.86 -9.86 0.00
CA THR A 91 13.30 -10.26 1.34
C THR A 91 12.38 -11.35 1.85
N ASP A 92 12.92 -12.53 2.19
CA ASP A 92 12.21 -13.62 2.89
C ASP A 92 12.00 -13.27 4.37
N GLU A 93 11.37 -12.12 4.61
CA GLU A 93 11.04 -11.64 5.94
C GLU A 93 9.69 -12.23 6.35
N THR A 94 9.67 -13.06 7.39
CA THR A 94 8.44 -13.63 7.94
C THR A 94 7.53 -12.54 8.52
N ALA A 95 6.23 -12.64 8.23
CA ALA A 95 5.20 -11.80 8.81
C ALA A 95 5.21 -11.96 10.34
N GLY A 96 5.29 -10.84 11.05
CA GLY A 96 5.50 -10.80 12.48
C GLY A 96 5.24 -9.40 13.02
N TRP A 97 5.39 -9.23 14.34
CA TRP A 97 5.11 -7.96 15.01
C TRP A 97 5.99 -6.80 14.50
N THR A 98 7.21 -7.08 14.08
CA THR A 98 8.13 -6.09 13.50
C THR A 98 7.63 -5.56 12.15
N THR A 99 7.17 -6.46 11.27
CA THR A 99 6.66 -6.08 9.95
C THR A 99 5.30 -5.38 10.04
N ALA A 100 4.45 -5.79 10.99
CA ALA A 100 3.21 -5.07 11.32
C ALA A 100 3.51 -3.66 11.86
N GLY A 101 4.50 -3.52 12.75
CA GLY A 101 4.94 -2.22 13.25
C GLY A 101 5.44 -1.29 12.14
N ARG A 102 6.22 -1.81 11.19
CA ARG A 102 6.67 -1.06 10.00
C ARG A 102 5.49 -0.60 9.15
N ALA A 103 4.50 -1.47 8.90
CA ALA A 103 3.29 -1.10 8.18
C ALA A 103 2.49 -0.01 8.90
N ALA A 104 2.40 -0.09 10.24
CA ALA A 104 1.75 0.93 11.07
C ALA A 104 2.46 2.29 11.00
N VAL A 105 3.80 2.31 10.99
CA VAL A 105 4.58 3.55 10.81
C VAL A 105 4.29 4.18 9.44
N PHE A 106 4.29 3.38 8.36
CA PHE A 106 3.97 3.90 7.03
C PHE A 106 2.53 4.41 6.92
N PHE A 107 1.59 3.71 7.55
CA PHE A 107 0.20 4.15 7.65
C PHE A 107 0.10 5.49 8.38
N ALA A 108 0.73 5.62 9.56
CA ALA A 108 0.74 6.85 10.35
C ALA A 108 1.36 8.03 9.59
N LEU A 109 2.45 7.80 8.86
CA LEU A 109 3.07 8.81 7.99
C LEU A 109 2.11 9.27 6.89
N CYS A 110 1.40 8.35 6.24
CA CYS A 110 0.42 8.73 5.21
C CYS A 110 -0.74 9.55 5.81
N VAL A 111 -1.26 9.16 6.98
CA VAL A 111 -2.30 9.93 7.70
C VAL A 111 -1.79 11.34 8.03
N PHE A 112 -0.55 11.44 8.52
CA PHE A 112 0.07 12.72 8.84
C PHE A 112 0.16 13.64 7.63
N LEU A 113 0.62 13.12 6.48
CA LEU A 113 0.67 13.86 5.22
C LEU A 113 -0.71 14.32 4.75
N VAL A 114 -1.74 13.47 4.84
CA VAL A 114 -3.12 13.87 4.49
C VAL A 114 -3.63 15.03 5.36
N LYS A 115 -3.22 15.08 6.64
CA LYS A 115 -3.63 16.12 7.59
C LYS A 115 -2.84 17.43 7.42
N HIS A 116 -1.57 17.36 7.05
CA HIS A 116 -0.70 18.54 6.91
C HIS A 116 -0.80 19.23 5.54
N TYR A 117 -1.18 18.52 4.47
CA TYR A 117 -1.26 19.11 3.13
C TYR A 117 -2.71 19.47 2.77
N PRO A 118 -2.99 20.73 2.35
CA PRO A 118 -4.32 21.16 1.96
C PRO A 118 -4.78 20.51 0.63
N PRO A 119 -6.10 20.41 0.39
CA PRO A 119 -6.64 19.78 -0.81
C PRO A 119 -6.36 20.56 -2.10
N LEU A 120 -6.09 19.85 -3.20
CA LEU A 120 -5.95 20.40 -4.56
C LEU A 120 -7.11 21.32 -5.00
N THR A 121 -8.31 21.12 -4.45
CA THR A 121 -9.50 21.94 -4.79
C THR A 121 -9.37 23.41 -4.39
N THR A 122 -8.50 23.77 -3.43
CA THR A 122 -8.30 25.19 -3.07
C THR A 122 -7.36 25.94 -4.01
N MET A 123 -6.59 25.26 -4.87
CA MET A 123 -5.69 25.95 -5.82
C MET A 123 -6.38 26.36 -7.13
N HIS A 124 -7.36 25.58 -7.61
CA HIS A 124 -8.13 25.96 -8.80
C HIS A 124 -9.18 27.06 -8.54
N ALA A 125 -9.53 27.32 -7.27
CA ALA A 125 -10.38 28.45 -6.91
C ALA A 125 -9.65 29.82 -6.98
N GLY A 126 -8.32 29.83 -7.15
CA GLY A 126 -7.50 31.05 -7.24
C GLY A 126 -7.06 31.46 -8.64
N LYS A 127 -7.51 30.75 -9.69
CA LYS A 127 -7.24 31.12 -11.10
C LYS A 127 -8.52 31.48 -11.86
N LYS A 128 -9.26 32.40 -11.26
CA LYS A 128 -10.19 33.33 -11.88
C LYS A 128 -9.87 34.59 -11.09
N ASP A 129 -8.91 35.38 -11.54
CA ASP A 129 -9.13 36.58 -12.36
C ASP A 129 -7.83 37.03 -13.04
#